data_AF-A0A164PQP8-F1
#
_entry.id   AF-A0A164PQP8-F1
#
_cell.length_a   1.000
_cell.length_b   1.000
_cell.length_c   1.000
_cell.angle_alpha   90.00
_cell.angle_beta   90.00
_cell.angle_gamma   90.00
#
_symmetry.space_group_name_H-M   'P 1'
#
loop_
_entity.id
_entity.type
_entity.pdbx_description
1 polymer ?
#
loop_
_entity_poly.entity_id
_entity_poly.type
_entity_poly.pdbx_seq_one_letter_code
_entity_poly.pdbx_strand_id
1 'polypeptide(L)'
;MSTGKRLAKRSIVGTKVVVLREDGFYYPGIIQAVKTAEMDPSRGQLFSHTKYAVRSTMETAGHSGRQQLLEYSEVDLIGPGFQSTAGLTLQPGQKVYITFTGREVAGHVTKHRPDVDEVHITLQVSNSVNKIFHIF
;
A
#
# COMPACT_ATOMS: atom_id res chain seq x y z
N MET A 1 42.46 7.59 15.44
CA MET A 1 41.51 6.56 14.98
C MET A 1 40.26 6.62 15.84
N SER A 2 39.10 6.94 15.26
CA SER A 2 37.79 6.63 15.83
C SER A 2 36.94 6.11 14.67
N THR A 3 36.77 4.79 14.64
CA THR A 3 36.07 4.06 13.60
C THR A 3 34.62 4.53 13.57
N GLY A 4 34.25 5.24 12.51
CA GLY A 4 32.88 5.61 12.21
C GLY A 4 32.05 4.34 12.06
N LYS A 5 31.49 3.85 13.17
CA LYS A 5 30.45 2.83 13.15
C LYS A 5 29.24 3.47 12.49
N ARG A 6 29.08 3.23 11.19
CA ARG A 6 27.81 3.41 10.50
C ARG A 6 26.76 2.70 11.34
N LEU A 7 25.79 3.45 11.84
CA LEU A 7 24.58 2.90 12.42
C LEU A 7 23.99 1.97 11.35
N ALA A 8 23.56 0.75 11.71
CA ALA A 8 22.71 -0.07 10.83
C ALA A 8 21.33 0.62 10.72
N LYS A 9 21.31 1.80 10.08
CA LYS A 9 20.19 2.66 9.74
C LYS A 9 19.82 2.23 8.32
N ARG A 10 18.69 1.61 8.00
CA ARG A 10 17.42 1.41 8.71
C ARG A 10 16.85 0.08 8.19
N SER A 11 16.41 -0.83 9.06
CA SER A 11 15.67 -2.00 8.58
C SER A 11 14.40 -1.53 7.85
N ILE A 12 14.11 -2.11 6.69
CA ILE A 12 12.87 -1.86 5.94
C ILE A 12 11.65 -2.47 6.66
N VAL A 13 11.89 -3.37 7.63
CA VAL A 13 10.90 -3.84 8.60
C VAL A 13 10.37 -2.65 9.41
N GLY A 14 9.05 -2.58 9.55
CA GLY A 14 8.33 -1.46 10.17
C GLY A 14 7.90 -0.38 9.18
N THR A 15 8.37 -0.43 7.92
CA THR A 15 7.95 0.53 6.88
C THR A 15 6.47 0.31 6.55
N LYS A 16 5.71 1.41 6.54
CA LYS A 16 4.33 1.44 6.05
C LYS A 16 4.34 1.42 4.53
N VAL A 17 3.59 0.50 3.96
CA VAL A 17 3.43 0.31 2.51
C VAL A 17 1.95 0.12 2.21
N VAL A 18 1.60 0.23 0.94
CA VAL A 18 0.30 -0.15 0.40
C VAL A 18 0.52 -1.37 -0.50
N VAL A 19 -0.37 -2.36 -0.41
CA VAL A 19 -0.29 -3.60 -1.17
C VAL A 19 -1.55 -3.80 -1.99
N LEU A 20 -1.40 -4.20 -3.25
CA LEU A 20 -2.50 -4.68 -4.06
C LEU A 20 -2.79 -6.14 -3.70
N ARG A 21 -4.06 -6.47 -3.44
CA ARG A 21 -4.49 -7.84 -3.17
C ARG A 21 -5.20 -8.45 -4.37
N GLU A 22 -5.46 -9.75 -4.29
CA GLU A 22 -6.15 -10.53 -5.33
C GLU A 22 -7.58 -10.03 -5.63
N ASP A 23 -8.19 -9.32 -4.67
CA ASP A 23 -9.49 -8.67 -4.84
C ASP A 23 -9.43 -7.36 -5.66
N GLY A 24 -8.24 -6.92 -6.08
CA GLY A 24 -8.02 -5.71 -6.85
C GLY A 24 -8.03 -4.42 -6.01
N PHE A 25 -8.11 -4.53 -4.68
CA PHE A 25 -8.07 -3.38 -3.77
C PHE A 25 -6.68 -3.21 -3.15
N TYR A 26 -6.36 -1.95 -2.87
CA TYR A 26 -5.16 -1.51 -2.19
C TYR A 26 -5.40 -1.45 -0.68
N TYR A 27 -4.51 -2.06 0.09
CA TYR A 27 -4.59 -2.13 1.54
C TYR A 27 -3.34 -1.57 2.21
N PRO A 28 -3.49 -0.80 3.31
CA PRO A 28 -2.34 -0.41 4.11
C PRO A 28 -1.73 -1.64 4.79
N GLY A 29 -0.40 -1.65 4.84
CA GLY A 29 0.37 -2.73 5.45
C GLY A 29 1.67 -2.25 6.07
N ILE A 30 2.27 -3.13 6.87
CA ILE A 30 3.58 -2.90 7.50
C ILE A 30 4.48 -4.09 7.19
N ILE A 31 5.66 -3.81 6.64
CA ILE A 31 6.68 -4.85 6.40
C ILE A 31 7.11 -5.44 7.75
N GLN A 32 7.00 -6.75 7.91
CA GLN A 32 7.41 -7.49 9.10
C GLN A 32 8.75 -8.21 8.91
N ALA A 33 9.05 -8.66 7.70
CA ALA A 33 10.30 -9.35 7.40
C ALA A 33 10.69 -9.19 5.93
N VAL A 34 11.99 -9.36 5.66
CA VAL A 34 12.55 -9.49 4.31
C VAL A 34 13.05 -10.92 4.15
N LYS A 35 12.66 -11.58 3.08
CA LYS A 35 13.08 -12.93 2.71
C LYS A 35 13.87 -12.84 1.42
N THR A 36 15.19 -13.00 1.52
CA THR A 36 16.07 -13.07 0.36
C THR A 36 16.37 -14.54 0.10
N ALA A 37 15.92 -15.08 -1.03
CA ALA A 37 16.35 -16.40 -1.48
C ALA A 37 17.75 -16.29 -2.09
N GLU A 38 18.67 -17.15 -1.66
CA GLU A 38 20.02 -17.23 -2.20
C GLU A 38 20.11 -18.21 -3.38
N MET A 39 21.11 -17.97 -4.23
CA MET A 39 21.38 -18.67 -5.50
C MET A 39 21.51 -20.19 -5.35
N ASP A 40 21.01 -20.94 -6.34
CA ASP A 40 21.47 -22.31 -6.60
C ASP A 40 22.86 -22.25 -7.30
N PRO A 41 23.95 -22.67 -6.62
CA PRO A 41 25.30 -22.63 -7.19
C PRO A 41 25.47 -23.51 -8.43
N SER A 42 24.51 -24.41 -8.70
CA SER A 42 24.54 -25.36 -9.82
C SER A 42 24.09 -24.75 -11.15
N ARG A 43 23.34 -23.64 -11.12
CA ARG A 43 22.66 -23.08 -12.30
C ARG A 43 23.17 -21.72 -12.78
N GLY A 44 24.15 -21.12 -12.10
CA GLY A 44 24.86 -19.92 -12.58
C GLY A 44 23.98 -18.69 -12.87
N GLN A 45 22.70 -18.70 -12.49
CA GLN A 45 21.76 -17.61 -12.76
C GLN A 45 21.25 -17.01 -11.45
N LEU A 46 21.41 -15.69 -11.33
CA LEU A 46 21.10 -14.90 -10.14
C LEU A 46 19.61 -14.55 -10.18
N PHE A 47 18.75 -15.50 -9.83
CA PHE A 47 17.33 -15.22 -9.63
C PHE A 47 17.03 -15.01 -8.14
N SER A 48 17.80 -14.14 -7.48
CA SER A 48 17.41 -13.70 -6.14
C SER A 48 16.18 -12.81 -6.29
N HIS A 49 15.02 -13.33 -5.90
CA HIS A 49 13.80 -12.54 -5.83
C HIS A 49 13.54 -12.21 -4.36
N THR A 50 13.93 -11.02 -3.95
CA THR A 50 13.64 -10.53 -2.59
C THR A 50 12.12 -10.45 -2.41
N LYS A 51 11.62 -11.10 -1.37
CA LYS A 51 10.22 -11.04 -0.95
C LYS A 51 10.09 -10.31 0.37
N TYR A 52 8.98 -9.61 0.53
CA TYR A 52 8.65 -8.83 1.71
C TYR A 52 7.40 -9.41 2.35
N ALA A 53 7.50 -9.83 3.61
CA ALA A 53 6.34 -10.26 4.38
C ALA A 53 5.65 -9.03 4.94
N VAL A 54 4.43 -8.73 4.49
CA VAL A 54 3.65 -7.54 4.87
C VAL A 54 2.43 -7.94 5.68
N ARG A 55 2.32 -7.38 6.87
CA ARG A 55 1.11 -7.49 7.69
C ARG A 55 0.12 -6.40 7.30
N SER A 56 -1.04 -6.79 6.79
CA SER A 56 -2.13 -5.87 6.41
C SER A 56 -3.44 -6.26 7.10
N THR A 57 -4.23 -5.26 7.46
CA THR A 57 -5.51 -5.41 8.15
C THR A 57 -6.65 -5.25 7.16
N MET A 58 -7.52 -6.26 7.05
CA MET A 58 -8.75 -6.13 6.26
C MET A 58 -9.86 -5.59 7.13
N GLU A 59 -10.29 -4.36 6.91
CA GLU A 59 -11.46 -3.81 7.61
C GLU A 59 -12.74 -4.46 7.06
N THR A 60 -13.24 -5.48 7.76
CA THR A 60 -14.60 -6.00 7.52
C THR A 60 -15.57 -5.16 8.33
N ALA A 61 -16.66 -4.71 7.70
CA ALA A 61 -17.68 -3.88 8.33
C ALA A 61 -18.10 -4.45 9.71
N GLY A 62 -17.79 -3.69 10.77
CA GLY A 62 -18.24 -3.97 12.14
C GLY A 62 -17.39 -4.91 13.00
N HIS A 63 -16.28 -5.47 12.50
CA HIS A 63 -15.40 -6.34 13.31
C HIS A 63 -13.93 -5.92 13.18
N SER A 64 -13.15 -6.09 14.26
CA SER A 64 -11.70 -5.91 14.21
C SER A 64 -11.13 -6.82 13.13
N GLY A 65 -10.66 -6.21 12.05
CA GLY A 65 -10.25 -6.90 10.83
C GLY A 65 -9.26 -8.03 11.06
N ARG A 66 -9.38 -9.12 10.29
CA ARG A 66 -8.39 -10.21 10.33
C ARG A 66 -7.05 -9.67 9.81
N GLN A 67 -6.02 -9.72 10.65
CA GLN A 67 -4.64 -9.45 10.21
C GLN A 67 -4.17 -10.61 9.33
N GLN A 68 -3.60 -10.28 8.18
CA GLN A 68 -2.98 -11.26 7.30
C GLN A 68 -1.52 -10.89 7.06
N LEU A 69 -0.64 -11.88 7.07
CA LEU A 69 0.76 -11.76 6.71
C LEU A 69 0.95 -12.43 5.36
N LEU A 70 1.17 -11.61 4.32
CA LEU A 70 1.32 -12.06 2.94
C LEU A 70 2.68 -11.65 2.39
N GLU A 71 3.15 -12.34 1.35
CA GLU A 71 4.44 -12.09 0.72
C GLU A 71 4.28 -11.36 -0.60
N TYR A 72 5.09 -10.31 -0.77
CA TYR A 72 5.05 -9.42 -1.92
C TYR A 72 6.45 -9.27 -2.51
N SER A 73 6.55 -9.10 -3.83
CA SER A 73 7.77 -8.62 -4.46
C SER A 73 7.88 -7.10 -4.34
N GLU A 74 9.03 -6.54 -4.71
CA GLU A 74 9.25 -5.09 -4.69
C GLU A 74 8.23 -4.33 -5.58
N VAL A 75 7.84 -4.92 -6.72
CA VAL A 75 6.92 -4.27 -7.67
C VAL A 75 5.46 -4.29 -7.19
N ASP A 76 5.13 -5.11 -6.19
CA ASP A 76 3.78 -5.21 -5.64
C ASP A 76 3.54 -4.21 -4.49
N LEU A 77 4.61 -3.54 -4.03
CA LEU A 77 4.57 -2.62 -2.90
C LEU A 77 4.58 -1.17 -3.37
N ILE A 78 3.77 -0.35 -2.71
CA ILE A 78 3.73 1.11 -2.91
C ILE A 78 4.15 1.79 -1.61
N GLY A 79 5.05 2.76 -1.70
CA GLY A 79 5.54 3.50 -0.54
C GLY A 79 7.01 3.91 -0.64
N PRO A 80 7.59 4.45 0.44
CA PRO A 80 8.98 4.92 0.45
C PRO A 80 9.96 3.79 0.11
N GLY A 81 10.71 3.93 -1.00
CA GLY A 81 11.64 2.91 -1.48
C GLY A 81 10.99 1.79 -2.31
N PHE A 82 9.73 1.95 -2.70
CA PHE A 82 8.96 1.03 -3.56
C PHE A 82 8.25 1.80 -4.68
N GLN A 83 7.22 1.21 -5.29
CA GLN A 83 6.43 1.87 -6.33
C GLN A 83 5.78 3.17 -5.82
N SER A 84 5.56 4.10 -6.75
CA SER A 84 4.82 5.34 -6.51
C SER A 84 3.31 5.11 -6.57
N THR A 85 2.53 6.03 -6.00
CA THR A 85 1.08 6.09 -6.21
C THR A 85 0.71 6.65 -7.60
N ALA A 86 1.68 7.17 -8.35
CA ALA A 86 1.46 7.68 -9.69
C ALA A 86 1.07 6.54 -10.66
N GLY A 87 0.02 6.76 -11.46
CA GLY A 87 -0.44 5.79 -12.47
C GLY A 87 -1.23 4.61 -11.93
N LEU A 88 -1.59 4.59 -10.64
CA LEU A 88 -2.45 3.55 -10.08
C LEU A 88 -3.88 3.72 -10.56
N THR A 89 -4.53 2.61 -10.92
CA THR A 89 -5.96 2.57 -11.19
C THR A 89 -6.70 2.07 -9.94
N LEU A 90 -7.66 2.86 -9.46
CA LEU A 90 -8.45 2.55 -8.27
C LEU A 90 -9.76 1.89 -8.67
N GLN A 91 -10.11 0.80 -7.98
CA GLN A 91 -11.37 0.10 -8.22
C GLN A 91 -12.55 0.80 -7.52
N PRO A 92 -13.76 0.80 -8.09
CA PRO A 92 -14.97 1.18 -7.38
C PRO A 92 -15.12 0.39 -6.08
N GLY A 93 -15.44 1.08 -4.98
CA GLY A 93 -15.47 0.53 -3.63
C GLY A 93 -14.15 0.69 -2.85
N GLN A 94 -13.06 1.12 -3.48
CA GLN A 94 -11.78 1.33 -2.80
C GLN A 94 -11.93 2.39 -1.71
N LYS A 95 -11.61 2.05 -0.47
CA LYS A 95 -11.53 3.02 0.62
C LYS A 95 -10.31 3.91 0.41
N VAL A 96 -10.54 5.22 0.46
CA VAL A 96 -9.51 6.26 0.31
C VAL A 96 -9.65 7.29 1.41
N TYR A 97 -8.55 8.00 1.68
CA TYR A 97 -8.51 9.11 2.61
C TYR A 97 -8.11 10.36 1.83
N ILE A 98 -8.89 11.42 1.97
CA ILE A 98 -8.64 12.68 1.30
C ILE A 98 -8.61 13.83 2.30
N THR A 99 -7.88 14.89 1.97
CA THR A 99 -7.97 16.13 2.73
C THR A 99 -9.13 16.96 2.18
N PHE A 100 -10.19 17.11 2.97
CA PHE A 100 -11.33 17.95 2.66
C PHE A 100 -11.52 18.97 3.78
N THR A 101 -11.64 20.26 3.43
CA THR A 101 -11.77 21.38 4.38
C THR A 101 -10.74 21.40 5.51
N GLY A 102 -9.50 21.00 5.19
CA GLY A 102 -8.38 20.94 6.15
C GLY A 102 -8.43 19.75 7.11
N ARG A 103 -9.32 18.78 6.88
CA ARG A 103 -9.42 17.54 7.67
C ARG A 103 -9.26 16.33 6.77
N GLU A 104 -8.66 15.28 7.29
CA GLU A 104 -8.68 13.98 6.62
C GLU A 104 -10.08 13.36 6.77
N VAL A 105 -10.66 12.96 5.64
CA VAL A 105 -11.98 12.32 5.59
C VAL A 105 -11.86 11.03 4.77
N ALA A 106 -12.49 9.97 5.27
CA ALA A 106 -12.58 8.71 4.56
C ALA A 106 -13.72 8.74 3.52
N GLY A 107 -13.48 8.10 2.38
CA GLY A 107 -14.48 7.92 1.33
C GLY A 107 -14.26 6.62 0.56
N HIS A 108 -15.17 6.33 -0.36
CA HIS A 108 -15.08 5.19 -1.26
C HIS A 108 -15.07 5.66 -2.71
N VAL A 109 -14.20 5.09 -3.52
CA VAL A 109 -14.16 5.37 -4.96
C VAL A 109 -15.46 4.89 -5.60
N THR A 110 -16.10 5.74 -6.39
CA THR A 110 -17.23 5.35 -7.24
C THR A 110 -16.80 5.15 -8.67
N LYS A 111 -15.84 5.96 -9.16
CA LYS A 111 -15.31 5.90 -10.51
C LYS A 111 -13.92 6.51 -10.58
N HIS A 112 -13.02 5.91 -11.35
CA HIS A 112 -11.73 6.49 -11.71
C HIS A 112 -11.69 6.69 -13.23
N ARG A 113 -11.30 7.88 -13.68
CA ARG A 113 -11.06 8.28 -15.07
C ARG A 113 -9.59 8.67 -15.29
N PRO A 114 -8.70 7.72 -15.61
CA PRO A 114 -7.26 7.99 -15.78
C PRO A 114 -6.94 8.90 -16.97
N ASP A 115 -7.82 8.96 -17.96
CA ASP A 115 -7.69 9.79 -19.17
C ASP A 115 -7.72 11.30 -18.88
N VAL A 116 -8.41 11.69 -17.81
CA VAL A 116 -8.56 13.08 -17.37
C VAL A 116 -8.04 13.31 -15.95
N ASP A 117 -7.32 12.32 -15.40
CA ASP A 117 -6.79 12.32 -14.03
C ASP A 117 -7.84 12.68 -12.96
N GLU A 118 -9.00 12.02 -13.03
CA GLU A 118 -10.08 12.27 -12.08
C GLU A 118 -10.51 11.01 -11.31
N VAL A 119 -10.68 11.16 -10.00
CA VAL A 119 -11.28 10.15 -9.13
C VAL A 119 -12.53 10.70 -8.47
N HIS A 120 -13.66 10.02 -8.67
CA HIS A 120 -14.94 10.30 -8.02
C HIS A 120 -15.06 9.45 -6.78
N ILE A 121 -15.42 10.07 -5.66
CA ILE A 121 -15.58 9.40 -4.36
C ILE A 121 -16.90 9.77 -3.69
N THR A 122 -17.38 8.91 -2.80
CA THR A 122 -18.42 9.23 -1.81
C THR A 122 -17.78 9.33 -0.42
N LEU A 123 -17.99 10.44 0.27
CA LEU A 123 -17.48 10.62 1.62
C LEU A 123 -18.36 9.92 2.66
N GLN A 124 -17.73 9.28 3.64
CA GLN A 124 -18.39 8.86 4.87
C GLN A 124 -18.40 10.03 5.85
N VAL A 125 -19.20 11.06 5.56
CA VAL A 125 -19.52 12.09 6.56
C VAL A 125 -20.58 11.50 7.48
N SER A 126 -20.44 11.66 8.80
CA SER A 126 -21.40 11.18 9.80
C SER A 126 -22.83 11.75 9.66
N ASN A 127 -23.09 12.56 8.64
CA ASN A 127 -24.41 12.95 8.18
C ASN A 127 -24.53 12.67 6.68
N SER A 128 -25.52 11.85 6.34
CA SER A 128 -25.88 11.31 5.03
C SER A 128 -25.94 12.33 3.88
N VAL A 129 -24.80 12.69 3.30
CA VAL A 129 -24.77 13.45 2.04
C VAL A 129 -23.74 12.83 1.11
N ASN A 130 -24.22 12.13 0.08
CA ASN A 130 -23.41 11.73 -1.07
C ASN A 130 -22.98 12.99 -1.82
N LYS A 131 -21.71 13.37 -1.70
CA LYS A 131 -21.09 14.40 -2.56
C LYS A 131 -20.00 13.75 -3.38
N ILE A 132 -20.04 14.00 -4.69
CA ILE A 132 -19.00 13.61 -5.64
C ILE A 132 -17.89 14.66 -5.55
N PHE A 133 -16.66 14.22 -5.35
CA PHE A 133 -15.48 15.09 -5.38
C PHE A 133 -14.59 14.72 -6.55
N HIS A 134 -13.93 15.72 -7.11
CA HIS A 134 -12.85 15.59 -8.08
C HIS A 134 -11.55 15.87 -7.33
N ILE A 135 -10.64 14.91 -7.31
CA ILE A 135 -9.29 15.10 -6.77
C ILE A 135 -8.39 15.30 -7.99
N PHE A 136 -7.71 16.44 -8.04
CA PHE A 136 -6.68 16.79 -9.03
C PHE A 136 -5.30 16.33 -8.55
#